data_AF-A0A1I3D226-F1
#
_entry.id   AF-A0A1I3D226-F1
#
_cell.length_a   1.000
_cell.length_b   1.000
_cell.length_c   1.000
_cell.angle_alpha   90.00
_cell.angle_beta   90.00
_cell.angle_gamma   90.00
#
_symmetry.space_group_name_H-M   'P 1'
#
loop_
_entity.id
_entity.type
_entity.pdbx_description
1 polymer ?
#
loop_
_entity_poly.entity_id
_entity_poly.type
_entity_poly.pdbx_seq_one_letter_code
_entity_poly.pdbx_strand_id
1 'polypeptide(L)'
;MLFVRSMAIGFSIAAPVGPIGMLCIQRTLSRGFRSGFATGIGAAAADTVYGLLGALGIAGIATTLPALTIALKIGGGVFLVWLAWTIAREASRAPSVLVETPNTTIARDFLTTFGLTLSNPMTILSFIGVFAALGPLPVGQAAPVGAQWFTVWPMVAGVFVGSAAWWLCLSSVTTALRRKMPASFMHGIARLSAVVIAMFGSIQVLAGLSHLL
;
A
#
# COMPACT_ATOMS: atom_id res chain seq x y z
N MET A 1 5.91 18.47 -17.91
CA MET A 1 4.52 18.03 -17.63
C MET A 1 4.39 16.57 -17.19
N LEU A 2 5.25 15.65 -17.64
CA LEU A 2 5.18 14.22 -17.29
C LEU A 2 5.23 13.96 -15.78
N PHE A 3 6.15 14.60 -15.05
CA PHE A 3 6.25 14.50 -13.58
C PHE A 3 4.93 14.83 -12.88
N VAL A 4 4.29 15.95 -13.23
CA VAL A 4 3.03 16.40 -12.60
C VAL A 4 1.89 15.44 -12.90
N ARG A 5 1.78 14.93 -14.14
CA ARG A 5 0.78 13.91 -14.49
C ARG A 5 0.99 12.64 -13.67
N SER A 6 2.23 12.20 -13.53
CA SER A 6 2.61 11.01 -12.76
C SER A 6 2.37 11.19 -11.26
N MET A 7 2.54 12.40 -10.76
CA MET A 7 2.17 12.78 -9.39
C MET A 7 0.67 12.70 -9.17
N ALA A 8 -0.15 13.21 -10.09
CA ALA A 8 -1.60 13.06 -10.02
C ALA A 8 -2.03 11.58 -10.06
N ILE A 9 -1.37 10.76 -10.88
CA ILE A 9 -1.59 9.31 -10.94
C ILE A 9 -1.26 8.64 -9.61
N GLY A 10 -0.05 8.87 -9.07
CA GLY A 10 0.38 8.28 -7.79
C GLY A 10 -0.54 8.67 -6.64
N PHE A 11 -0.96 9.94 -6.59
CA PHE A 11 -1.95 10.41 -5.63
C PHE A 11 -3.30 9.69 -5.80
N SER A 12 -3.80 9.58 -7.04
CA SER A 12 -5.10 8.97 -7.33
C SER A 12 -5.15 7.48 -7.04
N ILE A 13 -4.04 6.75 -7.24
CA ILE A 13 -3.96 5.32 -6.91
C ILE A 13 -3.88 5.12 -5.39
N ALA A 14 -3.20 6.01 -4.68
CA ALA A 14 -3.07 5.93 -3.22
C ALA A 14 -4.32 6.41 -2.47
N ALA A 15 -5.12 7.30 -3.08
CA ALA A 15 -6.26 7.96 -2.45
C ALA A 15 -7.38 7.02 -1.96
N PRO A 16 -7.77 5.95 -2.68
CA PRO A 16 -8.75 5.00 -2.20
C PRO A 16 -8.34 4.37 -0.87
N VAL A 17 -9.16 4.58 0.17
CA VAL A 17 -8.91 4.07 1.52
C VAL A 17 -9.26 2.58 1.58
N GLY A 18 -8.28 1.75 1.19
CA GLY A 18 -8.35 0.30 1.34
C GLY A 18 -7.77 -0.21 2.67
N PRO A 19 -7.43 -1.51 2.75
CA PRO A 19 -6.79 -2.12 3.91
C PRO A 19 -5.50 -1.42 4.36
N ILE A 20 -4.70 -0.93 3.40
CA ILE A 20 -3.47 -0.17 3.68
C ILE A 20 -3.80 1.18 4.32
N GLY A 21 -4.85 1.86 3.86
CA GLY A 21 -5.35 3.09 4.47
C GLY A 21 -5.80 2.87 5.91
N MET A 22 -6.58 1.82 6.15
CA MET A 22 -7.03 1.44 7.49
C MET A 22 -5.88 1.05 8.42
N LEU A 23 -4.85 0.38 7.89
CA LEU A 23 -3.62 0.06 8.61
C LEU A 23 -2.82 1.32 8.96
N CYS A 24 -2.68 2.25 8.02
CA CYS A 24 -2.01 3.54 8.22
C CYS A 24 -2.72 4.34 9.32
N ILE A 25 -4.05 4.45 9.26
CA ILE A 25 -4.86 5.11 10.28
C ILE A 25 -4.65 4.43 11.64
N GLN A 26 -4.78 3.11 11.72
CA GLN A 26 -4.60 2.35 12.97
C GLN A 26 -3.21 2.57 13.58
N ARG A 27 -2.15 2.50 12.77
CA ARG A 27 -0.77 2.71 13.22
C ARG A 27 -0.52 4.16 13.63
N THR A 28 -1.14 5.12 12.95
CA THR A 28 -1.07 6.54 13.32
C THR A 28 -1.75 6.80 14.67
N LEU A 29 -2.92 6.22 14.88
CA LEU A 29 -3.68 6.37 16.13
C LEU A 29 -2.98 5.66 17.30
N SER A 30 -2.48 4.45 17.09
CA SER A 30 -1.85 3.64 18.15
C SER A 30 -0.41 4.09 18.47
N ARG A 31 0.44 4.25 17.45
CA ARG A 31 1.89 4.46 17.56
C ARG A 31 2.34 5.87 17.15
N GLY A 32 1.43 6.70 16.64
CA GLY A 32 1.71 8.10 16.27
C GLY A 32 2.12 8.30 14.82
N PHE A 33 2.33 9.56 14.46
CA PHE A 33 2.59 10.02 13.09
C PHE A 33 3.70 9.24 12.38
N ARG A 34 4.83 8.98 13.04
CA ARG A 34 6.00 8.34 12.40
C ARG A 34 5.69 6.92 11.92
N SER A 35 4.92 6.15 12.68
CA SER A 35 4.51 4.77 12.33
C SER A 35 3.51 4.77 11.17
N GLY A 36 2.53 5.68 11.21
CA GLY A 36 1.60 5.91 10.11
C GLY A 36 2.29 6.34 8.81
N PHE A 37 3.15 7.35 8.90
CA PHE A 37 3.84 7.88 7.74
C PHE A 37 4.80 6.85 7.14
N ALA A 38 5.51 6.06 7.96
CA ALA A 38 6.37 4.98 7.47
C ALA A 38 5.59 3.86 6.77
N THR A 39 4.39 3.53 7.27
CA THR A 39 3.43 2.63 6.59
C THR A 39 3.12 3.18 5.20
N GLY A 40 2.76 4.47 5.11
CA GLY A 40 2.47 5.12 3.84
C GLY A 40 3.67 5.21 2.89
N ILE A 41 4.86 5.50 3.39
CA ILE A 41 6.09 5.49 2.58
C ILE A 41 6.42 4.08 2.08
N GLY A 42 6.10 3.04 2.85
CA GLY A 42 6.16 1.65 2.38
C GLY A 42 5.24 1.40 1.20
N ALA A 43 3.99 1.90 1.25
CA ALA A 43 3.06 1.82 0.13
C ALA A 43 3.55 2.62 -1.09
N ALA A 44 4.00 3.86 -0.90
CA ALA A 44 4.53 4.71 -1.96
C ALA A 44 5.76 4.10 -2.65
N ALA A 45 6.63 3.42 -1.90
CA ALA A 45 7.75 2.69 -2.48
C ALA A 45 7.29 1.51 -3.36
N ALA A 46 6.23 0.80 -2.97
CA ALA A 46 5.65 -0.25 -3.82
C ALA A 46 4.98 0.32 -5.07
N ASP A 47 4.26 1.44 -4.93
CA ASP A 47 3.68 2.20 -6.05
C ASP A 47 4.76 2.64 -7.05
N THR A 48 5.96 2.95 -6.55
CA THR A 48 7.13 3.31 -7.36
C THR A 48 7.64 2.13 -8.18
N VAL A 49 7.65 0.92 -7.59
CA VAL A 49 7.99 -0.32 -8.31
C VAL A 49 6.98 -0.59 -9.41
N TYR A 50 5.67 -0.47 -9.13
CA TYR A 50 4.65 -0.60 -10.16
C TYR A 50 4.74 0.48 -11.23
N GLY A 51 5.03 1.71 -10.82
CA GLY A 51 5.32 2.84 -11.69
C GLY A 51 6.44 2.55 -12.67
N LEU A 52 7.55 2.00 -12.17
CA LEU A 52 8.70 1.59 -12.96
C LEU A 52 8.36 0.43 -13.91
N LEU A 53 7.67 -0.60 -13.43
CA LEU A 53 7.25 -1.73 -14.27
C LEU A 53 6.33 -1.26 -15.41
N GLY A 54 5.43 -0.32 -15.15
CA GLY A 54 4.62 0.30 -16.20
C GLY A 54 5.42 1.17 -17.16
N ALA A 55 6.38 1.95 -16.66
CA ALA A 55 7.28 2.75 -17.48
C ALA A 55 8.07 1.90 -18.49
N LEU A 56 8.50 0.72 -18.05
CA LEU A 56 9.25 -0.24 -18.85
C LEU A 56 8.34 -1.10 -19.76
N GLY A 57 7.02 -0.92 -19.70
CA GLY A 57 6.06 -1.76 -20.44
C GLY A 57 5.91 -3.19 -19.90
N ILE A 58 6.50 -3.47 -18.73
CA ILE A 58 6.53 -4.79 -18.07
C ILE A 58 5.25 -5.03 -17.24
N ALA A 59 4.43 -4.01 -16.98
CA ALA A 59 3.23 -4.13 -16.15
C ALA A 59 2.25 -5.25 -16.59
N GLY A 60 2.20 -5.58 -17.89
CA GLY A 60 1.38 -6.69 -18.41
C GLY A 60 1.95 -8.10 -18.16
N ILE A 61 3.22 -8.22 -17.76
CA ILE A 61 3.86 -9.52 -17.55
C ILE A 61 3.34 -10.22 -16.29
N ALA A 62 2.91 -9.46 -15.26
CA ALA A 62 2.31 -10.07 -14.07
C ALA A 62 1.04 -10.88 -14.39
N THR A 63 0.26 -10.45 -15.39
CA THR A 63 -0.94 -11.17 -15.86
C THR A 63 -0.62 -12.35 -16.77
N THR A 64 0.58 -12.41 -17.36
CA THR A 64 1.01 -13.54 -18.19
C THR A 64 1.68 -14.66 -17.37
N LEU A 65 1.95 -14.44 -16.08
CA LEU A 65 2.38 -15.47 -15.13
C LEU A 65 1.30 -15.76 -14.07
N PRO A 66 0.33 -16.66 -14.36
CA PRO A 66 -0.72 -17.05 -13.42
C PRO A 66 -0.17 -17.53 -12.07
N ALA A 67 0.92 -18.31 -12.07
CA ALA A 67 1.54 -18.84 -10.86
C ALA A 67 2.02 -17.75 -9.90
N LEU A 68 2.62 -16.67 -10.43
CA LEU A 68 3.06 -15.53 -9.61
C LEU A 68 1.86 -14.79 -9.01
N THR A 69 0.82 -14.56 -9.81
CA THR A 69 -0.42 -13.92 -9.33
C THR A 69 -1.11 -14.75 -8.24
N ILE A 70 -1.17 -16.08 -8.39
CA ILE A 70 -1.73 -16.98 -7.38
C ILE A 70 -0.89 -16.92 -6.09
N ALA A 71 0.44 -17.01 -6.19
CA ALA A 71 1.33 -16.95 -5.04
C ALA A 71 1.20 -15.62 -4.28
N LEU A 72 1.11 -14.49 -4.98
CA LEU A 72 0.91 -13.17 -4.37
C LEU A 72 -0.46 -13.05 -3.70
N LYS A 73 -1.54 -13.54 -4.33
CA LYS A 73 -2.89 -13.56 -3.74
C LYS A 73 -2.94 -14.37 -2.45
N ILE A 74 -2.42 -15.60 -2.47
CA ILE A 74 -2.44 -16.48 -1.29
C ILE A 74 -1.49 -15.94 -0.22
N GLY A 75 -0.24 -15.63 -0.55
CA GLY A 75 0.77 -15.15 0.40
C GLY A 75 0.40 -13.80 1.01
N GLY A 76 -0.01 -12.83 0.19
CA GLY A 76 -0.48 -11.52 0.64
C GLY A 76 -1.76 -11.62 1.46
N GLY A 77 -2.70 -12.48 1.07
CA GLY A 77 -3.93 -12.74 1.80
C GLY A 77 -3.69 -13.35 3.18
N VAL A 78 -2.85 -14.38 3.28
CA VAL A 78 -2.45 -14.98 4.57
C VAL A 78 -1.76 -13.94 5.45
N PHE A 79 -0.86 -13.14 4.88
CA PHE A 79 -0.17 -12.07 5.61
C PHE A 79 -1.15 -11.02 6.17
N LEU A 80 -2.16 -10.63 5.39
CA LEU A 80 -3.22 -9.72 5.83
C LEU A 80 -4.06 -10.30 6.97
N VAL A 81 -4.45 -11.58 6.89
CA VAL A 81 -5.19 -12.25 7.97
C VAL A 81 -4.34 -12.30 9.25
N TRP A 82 -3.06 -12.63 9.14
CA TRP A 82 -2.11 -12.61 10.27
C TRP A 82 -1.97 -11.21 10.88
N LEU A 83 -1.90 -10.17 10.04
CA LEU A 83 -1.81 -8.78 10.47
C LEU A 83 -3.10 -8.33 11.17
N ALA A 84 -4.27 -8.66 10.61
CA ALA A 84 -5.56 -8.39 11.22
C ALA A 84 -5.70 -9.04 12.60
N TRP A 85 -5.27 -10.30 12.73
CA TRP A 85 -5.23 -11.00 14.01
C TRP A 85 -4.33 -10.27 15.03
N THR A 86 -3.17 -9.80 14.59
CA THR A 86 -2.23 -9.04 15.43
C THR A 86 -2.87 -7.74 15.92
N ILE A 87 -3.53 -6.98 15.04
CA ILE A 87 -4.25 -5.74 15.38
C ILE A 87 -5.40 -6.02 16.34
N ALA A 88 -6.20 -7.06 16.09
CA ALA A 88 -7.32 -7.43 16.95
C ALA A 88 -6.87 -7.84 18.36
N ARG A 89 -5.75 -8.57 18.45
CA ARG A 89 -5.14 -8.96 19.73
C ARG A 89 -4.59 -7.76 20.50
N GLU A 90 -3.94 -6.82 19.82
CA GLU A 90 -3.50 -5.55 20.42
C GLU A 90 -4.70 -4.72 20.92
N ALA A 91 -5.79 -4.62 20.14
CA ALA A 91 -6.99 -3.87 20.50
C ALA A 91 -7.84 -4.51 21.63
N SER A 92 -7.59 -5.78 21.95
CA SER A 92 -8.32 -6.53 22.98
C SER A 92 -7.57 -6.59 24.32
N ARG A 93 -6.30 -6.17 24.36
CA ARG A 93 -5.56 -6.01 25.62
C ARG A 93 -6.08 -4.74 26.31
N ALA A 94 -6.55 -4.88 27.56
CA ALA A 94 -6.92 -3.76 28.42
C ALA A 94 -5.74 -2.76 28.55
N PRO A 95 -5.99 -1.49 28.90
CA PRO A 95 -4.92 -0.53 29.22
C PRO A 95 -4.29 -0.90 30.57
N SER A 96 -3.64 -2.06 30.65
CA SER A 96 -3.01 -2.57 31.85
C SER A 96 -1.52 -2.75 31.59
N VAL A 97 -0.78 -1.87 32.26
CA VAL A 97 0.65 -1.96 32.57
C VAL A 97 1.59 -1.85 31.36
N LEU A 98 2.59 -1.00 31.56
CA LEU A 98 3.75 -0.69 30.72
C LEU A 98 4.59 -1.95 30.38
N VAL A 99 4.00 -2.93 29.73
CA VAL A 99 4.77 -3.94 29.01
C VAL A 99 5.09 -3.30 27.68
N GLU A 100 6.36 -2.93 27.49
CA GLU A 100 6.91 -2.59 26.17
C GLU A 100 6.42 -3.64 25.17
N THR A 101 5.42 -3.26 24.37
CA THR A 101 4.99 -4.06 23.23
C THR A 101 6.23 -4.32 22.36
N PRO A 102 6.45 -5.55 21.88
CA PRO A 102 7.68 -5.93 21.20
C PRO A 102 7.97 -4.91 20.10
N ASN A 103 9.11 -4.21 20.21
CA ASN A 103 9.68 -3.21 19.31
C ASN A 103 9.20 -3.35 17.85
N THR A 104 8.01 -2.83 17.53
CA THR A 104 7.63 -2.66 16.13
C THR A 104 8.32 -1.39 15.67
N THR A 105 9.45 -1.56 15.01
CA THR A 105 10.26 -0.46 14.51
C THR A 105 9.55 0.21 13.33
N ILE A 106 9.84 1.49 13.12
CA ILE A 106 9.42 2.25 11.94
C ILE A 106 9.80 1.50 10.65
N ALA A 107 10.97 0.84 10.65
CA ALA A 107 11.42 0.00 9.54
C ALA A 107 10.48 -1.20 9.29
N ARG A 108 9.98 -1.86 10.34
CA ARG A 108 9.02 -2.94 10.20
C ARG A 108 7.69 -2.45 9.63
N ASP A 109 7.21 -1.28 10.05
CA ASP A 109 5.99 -0.69 9.49
C ASP A 109 6.13 -0.41 7.99
N PHE A 110 7.27 0.14 7.58
CA PHE A 110 7.62 0.32 6.17
C PHE A 110 7.69 -1.02 5.41
N LEU A 111 8.52 -1.97 5.86
CA LEU A 111 8.77 -3.25 5.17
C LEU A 111 7.49 -4.07 5.03
N THR A 112 6.68 -4.13 6.10
CA THR A 112 5.41 -4.87 6.08
C THR A 112 4.42 -4.27 5.10
N THR A 113 4.32 -2.94 5.04
CA THR A 113 3.40 -2.29 4.10
C THR A 113 3.92 -2.32 2.67
N PHE A 114 5.22 -2.20 2.47
CA PHE A 114 5.85 -2.38 1.16
C PHE A 114 5.55 -3.76 0.59
N GLY A 115 5.83 -4.83 1.35
CA GLY A 115 5.55 -6.20 0.94
C GLY A 115 4.05 -6.44 0.70
N LEU A 116 3.20 -5.96 1.59
CA LEU A 116 1.75 -6.10 1.47
C LEU A 116 1.17 -5.36 0.26
N THR A 117 1.72 -4.18 -0.06
CA THR A 117 1.32 -3.42 -1.25
C THR A 117 1.80 -4.10 -2.53
N LEU A 118 3.03 -4.64 -2.54
CA LEU A 118 3.56 -5.43 -3.66
C LEU A 118 2.79 -6.73 -3.92
N SER A 119 2.24 -7.35 -2.87
CA SER A 119 1.41 -8.54 -2.99
C SER A 119 -0.07 -8.22 -3.23
N ASN A 120 -0.47 -6.94 -3.29
CA ASN A 120 -1.88 -6.58 -3.42
C ASN A 120 -2.35 -6.66 -4.88
N PRO A 121 -3.19 -7.65 -5.25
CA PRO A 121 -3.67 -7.82 -6.62
C PRO A 121 -4.51 -6.63 -7.08
N MET A 122 -5.21 -5.94 -6.19
CA MET A 122 -5.99 -4.76 -6.54
C MET A 122 -5.07 -3.61 -6.94
N THR A 123 -3.95 -3.41 -6.25
CA THR A 123 -2.95 -2.40 -6.62
C THR A 123 -2.32 -2.73 -7.98
N ILE A 124 -1.98 -4.00 -8.22
CA ILE A 124 -1.48 -4.47 -9.52
C ILE A 124 -2.46 -4.13 -10.64
N LEU A 125 -3.74 -4.50 -10.47
CA LEU A 125 -4.78 -4.26 -11.46
C LEU A 125 -5.04 -2.76 -11.69
N SER A 126 -5.00 -1.94 -10.62
CA SER A 126 -5.13 -0.48 -10.74
C SER A 126 -4.01 0.12 -11.60
N PHE A 127 -2.76 -0.29 -11.38
CA PHE A 127 -1.65 0.19 -12.20
C PHE A 127 -1.75 -0.30 -13.65
N ILE A 128 -2.16 -1.56 -13.89
CA ILE A 128 -2.43 -2.06 -15.25
C ILE A 128 -3.49 -1.20 -15.95
N GLY A 129 -4.62 -0.93 -15.29
CA GLY A 129 -5.71 -0.12 -15.85
C GLY A 129 -5.27 1.31 -16.15
N VAL A 130 -4.52 1.93 -15.25
CA VAL A 130 -3.97 3.28 -15.46
C VAL A 130 -3.00 3.32 -16.63
N PHE A 131 -2.08 2.35 -16.74
CA PHE A 131 -1.14 2.30 -17.86
C PHE A 131 -1.82 1.96 -19.19
N ALA A 132 -2.86 1.11 -19.18
CA ALA A 132 -3.68 0.86 -20.36
C ALA A 132 -4.40 2.14 -20.82
N ALA A 133 -4.94 2.94 -19.89
CA ALA A 133 -5.64 4.19 -20.20
C ALA A 133 -4.69 5.31 -20.68
N LEU A 134 -3.45 5.34 -20.19
CA LEU A 134 -2.44 6.31 -20.61
C LEU A 134 -1.82 5.99 -21.98
N GLY A 135 -2.01 4.77 -22.48
CA GLY A 135 -1.39 4.27 -23.71
C GLY A 135 0.12 4.01 -23.55
N PRO A 136 0.81 3.59 -24.62
CA PRO A 136 2.26 3.40 -24.58
C PRO A 136 2.92 4.73 -24.20
N LEU A 137 3.56 4.75 -23.04
CA LEU A 137 4.38 5.88 -22.64
C LEU A 137 5.45 6.11 -23.71
N PRO A 138 5.94 7.36 -23.90
CA PRO A 138 6.90 7.69 -24.94
C PRO A 138 8.22 6.89 -24.88
N VAL A 139 8.42 6.12 -23.81
CA VAL A 139 9.58 5.26 -23.51
C VAL A 139 9.84 4.20 -24.59
N GLY A 140 8.90 3.93 -25.52
CA GLY A 140 9.07 2.94 -26.60
C GLY A 140 9.33 3.49 -28.01
N GLN A 141 9.32 4.80 -28.24
CA GLN A 141 9.49 5.35 -29.60
C GLN A 141 10.96 5.73 -29.84
N ALA A 142 11.70 4.89 -30.57
CA ALA A 142 12.96 5.16 -31.29
C ALA A 142 14.05 6.01 -30.59
N ALA A 143 13.97 6.21 -29.28
CA ALA A 143 14.94 7.00 -28.52
C ALA A 143 16.12 6.10 -28.13
N PRO A 144 17.37 6.59 -28.22
CA PRO A 144 18.55 5.87 -27.73
C PRO A 144 18.33 5.37 -26.31
N VAL A 145 18.82 4.17 -25.96
CA VAL A 145 18.61 3.53 -24.65
C VAL A 145 18.95 4.46 -23.48
N GLY A 146 19.97 5.32 -23.61
CA GLY A 146 20.32 6.32 -22.59
C GLY A 146 19.32 7.48 -22.45
N ALA A 147 18.57 7.82 -23.51
CA ALA A 147 17.59 8.90 -23.50
C ALA A 147 16.27 8.52 -22.79
N GLN A 148 16.00 7.22 -22.65
CA GLN A 148 14.77 6.69 -22.03
C GLN A 148 14.72 6.92 -20.52
N TRP A 149 15.87 7.00 -19.84
CA TRP A 149 15.90 7.26 -18.39
C TRP A 149 15.46 8.69 -18.06
N PHE A 150 15.58 9.65 -18.98
CA PHE A 150 15.07 11.02 -18.80
C PHE A 150 13.53 11.10 -18.78
N THR A 151 12.83 10.07 -19.24
CA THR A 151 11.36 9.98 -19.14
C THR A 151 10.92 9.08 -18.00
N VAL A 152 11.62 7.97 -17.75
CA VAL A 152 11.32 7.04 -16.65
C VAL A 152 11.51 7.69 -15.28
N TRP A 153 12.64 8.37 -15.03
CA TRP A 153 12.93 8.95 -13.71
C TRP A 153 11.89 9.97 -13.25
N PRO A 154 11.50 10.99 -14.06
CA PRO A 154 10.46 11.93 -13.64
C PRO A 154 9.09 11.27 -13.45
N MET A 155 8.81 10.19 -14.18
CA MET A 155 7.54 9.47 -14.02
C MET A 155 7.50 8.73 -12.67
N VAL A 156 8.53 7.94 -12.40
CA VAL A 156 8.69 7.17 -11.16
C VAL A 156 8.75 8.09 -9.94
N ALA A 157 9.54 9.16 -10.02
CA ALA A 157 9.60 10.18 -8.97
C ALA A 157 8.25 10.89 -8.78
N GLY A 158 7.53 11.18 -9.86
CA GLY A 158 6.19 11.75 -9.79
C GLY A 158 5.23 10.84 -9.04
N VAL A 159 5.15 9.56 -9.41
CA VAL A 159 4.30 8.56 -8.73
C VAL A 159 4.62 8.48 -7.24
N PHE A 160 5.92 8.39 -6.89
CA PHE A 160 6.36 8.37 -5.50
C PHE A 160 5.91 9.61 -4.73
N VAL A 161 6.19 10.81 -5.27
CA VAL A 161 5.85 12.08 -4.61
C VAL A 161 4.33 12.22 -4.46
N GLY A 162 3.56 11.84 -5.47
CA GLY A 162 2.09 11.88 -5.44
C GLY A 162 1.51 10.97 -4.37
N SER A 163 1.96 9.72 -4.33
CA SER A 163 1.54 8.74 -3.31
C SER A 163 1.99 9.19 -1.92
N ALA A 164 3.26 9.58 -1.76
CA ALA A 164 3.80 10.06 -0.49
C ALA A 164 3.06 11.31 0.04
N ALA A 165 2.63 12.23 -0.84
CA ALA A 165 1.84 13.40 -0.47
C ALA A 165 0.48 13.00 0.10
N TRP A 166 -0.19 12.01 -0.49
CA TRP A 166 -1.44 11.48 0.07
C TRP A 166 -1.22 10.86 1.44
N TRP A 167 -0.21 10.00 1.58
CA TRP A 167 0.10 9.34 2.86
C TRP A 167 0.51 10.31 3.95
N LEU A 168 1.24 11.38 3.59
CA LEU A 168 1.57 12.49 4.47
C LEU A 168 0.30 13.20 4.94
N CYS A 169 -0.62 13.52 4.02
CA CYS A 169 -1.90 14.13 4.33
C CYS A 169 -2.71 13.24 5.30
N LEU A 170 -2.90 11.96 4.96
CA LEU A 170 -3.65 11.01 5.76
C LEU A 170 -3.07 10.85 7.17
N SER A 171 -1.74 10.68 7.27
CA SER A 171 -1.05 10.55 8.56
C SER A 171 -1.15 11.83 9.40
N SER A 172 -1.07 13.01 8.76
CA SER A 172 -1.17 14.30 9.44
C SER A 172 -2.59 14.55 9.95
N VAL A 173 -3.60 14.35 9.10
CA VAL A 173 -5.02 14.48 9.45
C VAL A 173 -5.37 13.52 10.57
N THR A 174 -4.96 12.26 10.47
CA THR A 174 -5.21 11.25 11.51
C THR A 174 -4.51 11.62 12.83
N THR A 175 -3.29 12.16 12.78
CA THR A 175 -2.58 12.63 13.98
C THR A 175 -3.25 13.84 14.62
N ALA A 176 -3.75 14.78 13.82
CA ALA A 176 -4.49 15.94 14.31
C ALA A 176 -5.82 15.53 14.97
N LEU A 177 -6.53 14.58 14.36
CA LEU A 177 -7.76 14.00 14.87
C LEU A 177 -7.54 13.15 16.13
N ARG A 178 -6.40 12.46 16.24
CA ARG A 178 -6.03 11.63 17.41
C ARG A 178 -6.17 12.38 18.73
N ARG A 179 -5.77 13.66 18.76
CA ARG A 179 -5.81 14.49 19.99
C ARG A 179 -7.22 14.76 20.50
N LYS A 180 -8.24 14.62 19.64
CA LYS A 180 -9.64 14.88 19.97
C LYS A 180 -10.45 13.60 20.19
N MET A 181 -9.84 12.42 20.04
CA MET A 181 -10.56 11.14 20.06
C MET A 181 -10.43 10.44 21.42
N PRO A 182 -11.55 10.00 22.03
CA PRO A 182 -11.49 9.19 23.25
C PRO A 182 -10.91 7.81 22.95
N ALA A 183 -10.26 7.21 23.95
CA ALA A 183 -9.62 5.91 23.81
C ALA A 183 -10.60 4.81 23.32
N SER A 184 -11.87 4.86 23.74
CA SER A 184 -12.92 3.94 23.28
C SER A 184 -13.14 3.99 21.77
N PHE A 185 -13.12 5.18 21.17
CA PHE A 185 -13.27 5.36 19.73
C PHE A 185 -12.06 4.83 18.96
N MET A 186 -10.85 5.03 19.49
CA MET A 186 -9.63 4.48 18.89
C MET A 186 -9.62 2.94 18.90
N HIS A 187 -10.12 2.31 19.96
CA HIS A 187 -10.31 0.85 19.99
C HIS A 187 -11.36 0.38 18.97
N GLY A 188 -12.43 1.14 18.78
CA GLY A 188 -13.42 0.90 17.73
C GLY A 188 -12.81 0.90 16.33
N ILE A 189 -12.00 1.93 16.01
CA ILE A 189 -11.25 1.99 14.75
C ILE A 189 -10.31 0.80 14.61
N ALA A 190 -9.55 0.45 15.65
CA ALA A 190 -8.62 -0.67 15.57
C ALA A 190 -9.33 -2.01 15.27
N ARG A 191 -10.48 -2.27 15.90
CA ARG A 191 -11.32 -3.45 15.60
C ARG A 191 -11.88 -3.40 14.18
N LEU A 192 -12.39 -2.25 13.75
CA LEU A 192 -12.90 -2.07 12.38
C LEU A 192 -11.80 -2.30 11.34
N SER A 193 -10.61 -1.70 11.54
CA SER A 193 -9.43 -1.94 10.70
C SER A 193 -9.10 -3.42 10.64
N ALA A 194 -9.05 -4.12 11.78
CA ALA A 194 -8.78 -5.55 11.80
C ALA A 194 -9.81 -6.35 11.00
N VAL A 195 -11.11 -6.06 11.14
CA VAL A 195 -12.16 -6.75 10.38
C VAL A 195 -12.03 -6.49 8.88
N VAL A 196 -11.83 -5.24 8.46
CA VAL A 196 -11.67 -4.89 7.03
C VAL A 196 -10.42 -5.54 6.44
N ILE A 197 -9.30 -5.51 7.16
CA ILE A 197 -8.04 -6.14 6.74
C ILE A 197 -8.19 -7.66 6.66
N ALA A 198 -8.85 -8.29 7.64
CA ALA A 198 -9.11 -9.73 7.65
C ALA A 198 -10.00 -10.13 6.48
N MET A 199 -11.11 -9.42 6.25
CA MET A 199 -12.02 -9.68 5.14
C MET A 199 -11.29 -9.62 3.81
N PHE A 200 -10.49 -8.56 3.59
CA PHE A 200 -9.71 -8.44 2.35
C PHE A 200 -8.67 -9.55 2.20
N GLY A 201 -7.99 -9.92 3.29
CA GLY A 201 -7.04 -11.04 3.31
C GLY A 201 -7.71 -12.37 2.96
N SER A 202 -8.84 -12.68 3.58
CA SER A 202 -9.62 -13.89 3.31
C SER A 202 -10.11 -13.95 1.86
N ILE A 203 -10.63 -12.84 1.32
CA ILE A 203 -11.03 -12.75 -0.09
C ILE A 203 -9.85 -13.05 -1.01
N GLN A 204 -8.66 -12.51 -0.73
CA GLN A 204 -7.48 -12.79 -1.54
C GLN A 204 -7.04 -14.26 -1.48
N VAL A 205 -7.06 -14.88 -0.30
CA VAL A 205 -6.74 -16.31 -0.17
C VAL A 205 -7.72 -17.16 -0.96
N LEU A 206 -9.04 -16.90 -0.81
CA LEU A 206 -10.09 -17.64 -1.52
C LEU A 206 -9.96 -17.47 -3.03
N ALA A 207 -9.74 -16.24 -3.50
CA ALA A 207 -9.54 -15.94 -4.91
C ALA A 207 -8.26 -16.58 -5.48
N GLY A 208 -7.22 -16.78 -4.65
CA GLY A 208 -6.02 -17.50 -5.04
C GLY A 208 -6.27 -19.01 -5.15
N LEU A 209 -6.97 -19.59 -4.18
CA LEU A 209 -7.31 -21.02 -4.16
C LEU A 209 -8.27 -21.40 -5.29
N SER A 210 -9.24 -20.56 -5.64
CA SER A 210 -10.18 -20.82 -6.74
C SER A 210 -9.52 -20.85 -8.12
N HIS A 211 -8.28 -20.37 -8.27
CA HIS A 211 -7.51 -20.50 -9.50
C HIS A 211 -6.68 -21.79 -9.56
N LEU A 212 -6.58 -22.53 -8.45
CA LEU A 212 -5.86 -23.81 -8.38
C LEU A 212 -6.78 -25.02 -8.57
N LEU A 213 -8.08 -24.84 -8.35
CA LEU A 213 -9.14 -25.85 -8.51
C LEU A 213 -9.80 -25.73 -9.88
#